data_AF-A0A8C6Y1V2-F1
#
_entry.id   AF-A0A8C6Y1V2-F1
#
_cell.length_a   1.000
_cell.length_b   1.000
_cell.length_c   1.000
_cell.angle_alpha   90.00
_cell.angle_beta   90.00
_cell.angle_gamma   90.00
#
_symmetry.space_group_name_H-M   'P 1'
#
loop_
_entity.id
_entity.type
_entity.pdbx_description
1 polymer ?
#
loop_
_entity_poly.entity_id
_entity_poly.type
_entity_poly.pdbx_seq_one_letter_code
_entity_poly.pdbx_strand_id
1 'polypeptide(L)'
;MNCCKLRTTCNKRKLFEKNVHPSRLNSKEKSMSEAIKSKIENYKTAPFDSRFPNQNQTRGCWQNYLDFHRCEKAMNTKGSDPYVCQWYKKVYSSLCPSIWVDNWDELRENGCFPGKI
;
A
#
# COMPACT_ATOMS: atom_id res chain seq x y z
N MET A 1 21.90 39.49 -14.81
CA MET A 1 22.53 39.53 -13.47
C MET A 1 22.56 38.12 -12.91
N ASN A 2 23.76 37.55 -12.87
CA ASN A 2 24.05 36.23 -12.32
C ASN A 2 23.97 36.25 -10.79
N CYS A 3 23.59 35.13 -10.17
CA CYS A 3 24.42 34.56 -9.10
C CYS A 3 24.13 33.07 -8.90
N CYS A 4 25.01 32.24 -9.46
CA CYS A 4 25.24 30.88 -9.02
C CYS A 4 26.25 30.92 -7.86
N LYS A 5 25.94 30.25 -6.73
CA LYS A 5 26.88 29.59 -5.78
C LYS A 5 26.04 28.93 -4.68
N LEU A 6 25.77 27.63 -4.82
CA LEU A 6 26.52 26.55 -4.15
C LEU A 6 26.31 26.51 -2.63
N ARG A 7 25.32 25.73 -2.19
CA ARG A 7 25.41 24.99 -0.92
C ARG A 7 25.00 23.55 -1.15
N THR A 8 26.01 22.71 -1.02
CA THR A 8 26.03 21.26 -0.99
C THR A 8 25.03 20.69 0.01
N THR A 9 23.94 20.10 -0.48
CA THR A 9 23.37 18.91 0.16
C THR A 9 23.63 17.74 -0.78
N CYS A 10 24.72 17.03 -0.47
CA CYS A 10 25.02 15.71 -1.00
C CYS A 10 23.76 14.87 -0.87
N ASN A 11 23.11 14.61 -2.00
CA ASN A 11 21.93 13.78 -2.08
C ASN A 11 22.34 12.35 -1.69
N LYS A 12 22.26 12.03 -0.39
CA LYS A 12 22.55 10.69 0.18
C LYS A 12 21.68 9.57 -0.41
N ARG A 13 20.78 9.89 -1.36
CA ARG A 13 19.96 8.94 -2.09
C ARG A 13 20.70 8.22 -3.24
N LYS A 14 21.89 8.67 -3.67
CA LYS A 14 22.64 8.06 -4.80
C LYS A 14 23.83 7.15 -4.43
N LEU A 15 24.05 6.84 -3.15
CA LEU A 15 25.13 5.92 -2.74
C LEU A 15 24.66 4.58 -2.15
N PHE A 16 23.35 4.36 -2.02
CA PHE A 16 22.81 3.06 -1.56
C PHE A 16 22.33 2.16 -2.71
N GLU A 17 22.41 2.62 -3.96
CA GLU A 17 21.88 1.90 -5.15
C GLU A 17 22.93 1.09 -5.92
N LYS A 18 24.23 1.19 -5.60
CA LYS A 18 25.27 0.61 -6.47
C LYS A 18 25.70 -0.83 -6.18
N ASN A 19 25.15 -1.52 -5.18
CA ASN A 19 25.59 -2.87 -4.81
C ASN A 19 24.45 -3.90 -4.64
N VAL A 20 23.26 -3.67 -5.19
CA VAL A 20 22.19 -4.69 -5.22
C VAL A 20 22.03 -5.20 -6.64
N HIS A 21 22.47 -6.45 -6.86
CA HIS A 21 22.25 -7.16 -8.12
C HIS A 21 20.74 -7.27 -8.40
N PRO A 22 20.23 -6.91 -9.60
CA PRO A 22 18.78 -6.85 -9.90
C PRO A 22 18.01 -8.15 -9.59
N SER A 23 18.68 -9.30 -9.71
CA SER A 23 18.05 -10.60 -9.41
C SER A 23 17.68 -10.81 -7.93
N ARG A 24 18.36 -10.11 -6.99
CA ARG A 24 18.13 -10.28 -5.55
C ARG A 24 16.93 -9.48 -5.03
N LEU A 25 16.53 -8.43 -5.75
CA LEU A 25 15.28 -7.69 -5.48
C LEU A 25 14.07 -8.51 -5.95
N ASN A 26 14.20 -9.13 -7.14
CA ASN A 26 13.17 -9.98 -7.74
C ASN A 26 12.87 -11.24 -6.90
N SER A 27 13.88 -11.83 -6.25
CA SER A 27 13.69 -13.01 -5.38
C SER A 27 12.90 -12.70 -4.09
N LYS A 28 13.07 -11.51 -3.51
CA LYS A 28 12.36 -11.11 -2.28
C LYS A 28 10.90 -10.73 -2.57
N GLU A 29 10.64 -10.03 -3.67
CA GLU A 29 9.27 -9.68 -4.09
C GLU A 29 8.46 -10.93 -4.44
N LYS A 30 9.07 -11.91 -5.12
CA LYS A 30 8.46 -13.21 -5.42
C LYS A 30 8.13 -14.02 -4.16
N SER A 31 9.03 -14.05 -3.19
CA SER A 31 8.80 -14.73 -1.91
C SER A 31 7.63 -14.12 -1.12
N MET A 32 7.48 -12.79 -1.16
CA MET A 32 6.37 -12.11 -0.49
C MET A 32 5.02 -12.34 -1.18
N SER A 33 4.97 -12.36 -2.52
CA SER A 33 3.72 -12.61 -3.24
C SER A 33 3.24 -14.04 -3.05
N GLU A 34 4.14 -15.03 -3.04
CA GLU A 34 3.81 -16.44 -2.77
C GLU A 34 3.28 -16.65 -1.35
N ALA A 35 3.89 -16.02 -0.34
CA ALA A 35 3.40 -16.08 1.04
C ALA A 35 2.03 -15.39 1.23
N ILE A 36 1.72 -14.39 0.42
CA ILE A 36 0.41 -13.73 0.43
C ILE A 36 -0.64 -14.59 -0.27
N LYS A 37 -0.29 -15.30 -1.36
CA LYS A 37 -1.18 -16.24 -2.06
C LYS A 37 -1.74 -17.30 -1.11
N SER A 38 -0.87 -17.99 -0.39
CA SER A 38 -1.30 -19.06 0.55
C SER A 38 -2.16 -18.53 1.70
N LYS A 39 -1.94 -17.30 2.15
CA LYS A 39 -2.79 -16.63 3.15
C LYS A 39 -4.16 -16.26 2.59
N ILE A 40 -4.23 -15.85 1.34
CA ILE A 40 -5.49 -15.50 0.67
C ILE A 40 -6.33 -16.74 0.38
N GLU A 41 -5.71 -17.86 -0.02
CA GLU A 41 -6.42 -19.12 -0.29
C GLU A 41 -7.17 -19.64 0.94
N ASN A 42 -6.60 -19.48 2.13
CA ASN A 42 -7.22 -19.92 3.39
C ASN A 42 -7.99 -18.80 4.12
N TYR A 43 -8.18 -17.64 3.48
CA TYR A 43 -8.85 -16.50 4.12
C TYR A 43 -10.36 -16.72 4.21
N LYS A 44 -10.90 -16.67 5.43
CA LYS A 44 -12.34 -16.72 5.69
C LYS A 44 -12.92 -15.35 6.03
N THR A 45 -12.29 -14.66 6.97
CA THR A 45 -12.70 -13.34 7.47
C THR A 45 -11.49 -12.56 7.97
N ALA A 46 -11.66 -11.26 8.21
CA ALA A 46 -10.61 -10.39 8.71
C ALA A 46 -10.15 -10.89 10.10
N PRO A 47 -8.84 -11.11 10.31
CA PRO A 47 -8.32 -11.52 11.62
C PRO A 47 -8.37 -10.36 12.61
N PHE A 48 -8.22 -10.69 13.90
CA PHE A 48 -8.06 -9.68 14.94
C PHE A 48 -6.82 -8.81 14.69
N ASP A 49 -7.00 -7.49 14.70
CA ASP A 49 -5.94 -6.49 14.58
C ASP A 49 -5.77 -5.76 15.91
N SER A 50 -4.61 -5.97 16.55
CA SER A 50 -4.30 -5.36 17.86
C SER A 50 -4.22 -3.84 17.83
N ARG A 51 -4.11 -3.21 16.65
CA ARG A 51 -4.18 -1.75 16.48
C ARG A 51 -5.60 -1.22 16.68
N PHE A 52 -6.60 -2.07 16.48
CA PHE A 52 -8.03 -1.74 16.58
C PHE A 52 -8.74 -2.74 17.51
N PRO A 53 -8.41 -2.77 18.82
CA PRO A 53 -8.92 -3.80 19.74
C PRO A 53 -10.37 -3.54 20.22
N ASN A 54 -10.89 -2.33 20.00
CA ASN A 54 -12.19 -1.91 20.53
C ASN A 54 -13.35 -2.34 19.63
N GLN A 55 -14.57 -2.31 20.15
CA GLN A 55 -15.77 -2.64 19.37
C GLN A 55 -15.98 -1.74 18.14
N ASN A 56 -15.56 -0.47 18.21
CA ASN A 56 -15.63 0.44 17.08
C ASN A 56 -14.49 0.15 16.06
N GLN A 57 -14.85 -0.49 14.94
CA GLN A 57 -13.93 -0.88 13.86
C GLN A 57 -13.83 0.13 12.71
N THR A 58 -14.42 1.33 12.83
CA THR A 58 -14.39 2.35 11.76
C THR A 58 -12.97 2.68 11.30
N ARG A 59 -12.03 2.85 12.23
CA ARG A 59 -10.62 3.11 11.87
C ARG A 59 -9.94 1.92 11.21
N GLY A 60 -10.30 0.70 11.61
CA GLY A 60 -9.78 -0.53 11.00
C GLY A 60 -10.20 -0.65 9.54
N CYS A 61 -11.49 -0.43 9.25
CA CYS A 61 -12.01 -0.34 7.89
C CYS A 61 -11.28 0.75 7.08
N TRP A 62 -11.27 1.99 7.57
CA TRP A 62 -10.66 3.13 6.88
C TRP A 62 -9.17 2.91 6.56
N GLN A 63 -8.40 2.39 7.53
CA GLN A 63 -6.97 2.15 7.35
C GLN A 63 -6.71 1.09 6.26
N ASN A 64 -7.45 -0.01 6.26
CA ASN A 64 -7.25 -1.07 5.26
C ASN A 64 -7.65 -0.62 3.85
N TYR A 65 -8.68 0.23 3.72
CA TYR A 65 -9.05 0.83 2.44
C TYR A 65 -7.93 1.73 1.89
N LEU A 66 -7.36 2.60 2.74
CA LEU A 66 -6.22 3.43 2.35
C LEU A 66 -4.97 2.61 2.02
N ASP A 67 -4.67 1.58 2.81
CA ASP A 67 -3.50 0.74 2.62
C ASP A 67 -3.57 -0.03 1.30
N PHE A 68 -4.75 -0.50 0.89
CA PHE A 68 -4.94 -1.12 -0.42
C PHE A 68 -4.55 -0.16 -1.54
N HIS A 69 -5.11 1.04 -1.57
CA HIS A 69 -4.88 1.97 -2.68
C HIS A 69 -3.48 2.61 -2.67
N ARG A 70 -2.88 2.81 -1.49
CA ARG A 70 -1.47 3.20 -1.38
C ARG A 70 -0.56 2.11 -1.91
N CYS A 71 -0.84 0.85 -1.55
CA CYS A 71 -0.10 -0.30 -2.03
C CYS A 71 -0.23 -0.41 -3.55
N GLU A 72 -1.45 -0.37 -4.08
CA GLU A 72 -1.73 -0.43 -5.52
C GLU A 72 -0.99 0.67 -6.29
N LYS A 73 -1.08 1.92 -5.84
CA LYS A 73 -0.34 3.04 -6.43
C LYS A 73 1.18 2.83 -6.40
N ALA A 74 1.71 2.34 -5.28
CA ALA A 74 3.13 2.06 -5.12
C ALA A 74 3.60 0.92 -6.03
N MET A 75 2.81 -0.15 -6.17
CA MET A 75 3.14 -1.29 -7.04
C MET A 75 3.05 -0.90 -8.51
N ASN A 76 2.03 -0.15 -8.92
CA ASN A 76 1.89 0.38 -10.27
C ASN A 76 3.07 1.30 -10.64
N THR A 77 3.55 2.12 -9.70
CA THR A 77 4.72 2.99 -9.93
C THR A 77 6.02 2.19 -10.09
N LYS A 78 6.15 1.07 -9.36
CA LYS A 78 7.33 0.20 -9.42
C LYS A 78 7.31 -0.79 -10.58
N GLY A 79 6.14 -1.05 -11.17
CA GLY A 79 5.95 -2.14 -12.15
C GLY A 79 6.03 -3.54 -11.52
N SER A 80 5.82 -3.66 -10.20
CA SER A 80 5.83 -4.93 -9.47
C SER A 80 4.42 -5.55 -9.39
N ASP A 81 4.33 -6.83 -9.02
CA ASP A 81 3.08 -7.58 -8.93
C ASP A 81 2.09 -6.94 -7.92
N PRO A 82 0.92 -6.43 -8.35
CA PRO A 82 -0.08 -5.83 -7.46
C PRO A 82 -0.77 -6.86 -6.58
N TYR A 83 -0.56 -8.17 -6.81
CA TYR A 83 -1.16 -9.24 -6.01
C TYR A 83 -0.83 -9.11 -4.52
N VAL A 84 0.34 -8.56 -4.17
CA VAL A 84 0.73 -8.31 -2.77
C VAL A 84 -0.25 -7.40 -2.02
N CYS A 85 -1.01 -6.57 -2.72
CA CYS A 85 -1.99 -5.65 -2.13
C CYS A 85 -3.34 -6.33 -1.85
N GLN A 86 -3.59 -7.52 -2.42
CA GLN A 86 -4.89 -8.20 -2.34
C GLN A 86 -5.31 -8.58 -0.92
N TRP A 87 -4.34 -8.74 -0.01
CA TRP A 87 -4.64 -8.92 1.41
C TRP A 87 -5.50 -7.77 1.96
N TYR A 88 -5.10 -6.51 1.72
CA TYR A 88 -5.83 -5.36 2.20
C TYR A 88 -7.22 -5.28 1.57
N LYS A 89 -7.34 -5.65 0.28
CA LYS A 89 -8.62 -5.74 -0.41
C LYS A 89 -9.59 -6.67 0.31
N LYS A 90 -9.14 -7.88 0.61
CA LYS A 90 -9.96 -8.86 1.35
C LYS A 90 -10.35 -8.36 2.73
N VAL A 91 -9.43 -7.71 3.46
CA VAL A 91 -9.71 -7.22 4.81
C VAL A 91 -10.72 -6.07 4.79
N TYR A 92 -10.53 -5.02 3.98
CA TYR A 92 -11.50 -3.92 3.98
C TYR A 92 -12.85 -4.35 3.41
N SER A 93 -12.90 -5.27 2.43
CA SER A 93 -14.18 -5.82 1.95
C SER A 93 -14.94 -6.61 3.02
N SER A 94 -14.24 -7.19 4.01
CA SER A 94 -14.88 -7.87 5.14
C SER A 94 -15.31 -6.91 6.27
N LEU A 95 -14.58 -5.82 6.48
CA LEU A 95 -14.81 -4.89 7.60
C LEU A 95 -15.72 -3.71 7.24
N CYS A 96 -15.64 -3.22 6.01
CA CYS A 96 -16.30 -1.98 5.60
C CYS A 96 -17.73 -2.24 5.11
N PRO A 97 -18.71 -1.40 5.49
CA PRO A 97 -19.98 -1.34 4.78
C PRO A 97 -19.77 -1.01 3.30
N SER A 98 -20.47 -1.69 2.39
CA SER A 98 -20.34 -1.46 0.95
C SER A 98 -20.61 -0.01 0.57
N ILE A 99 -21.65 0.60 1.17
CA ILE A 99 -22.02 2.01 0.97
C ILE A 99 -20.84 2.95 1.24
N TRP A 100 -19.99 2.66 2.24
CA TRP A 100 -18.83 3.50 2.51
C TRP A 100 -17.77 3.36 1.43
N VAL A 101 -17.51 2.13 0.98
CA VAL A 101 -16.56 1.85 -0.10
C VAL A 101 -17.00 2.51 -1.39
N ASP A 102 -18.27 2.34 -1.78
CA ASP A 102 -18.83 2.91 -3.00
C ASP A 102 -18.72 4.45 -2.99
N ASN A 103 -19.12 5.10 -1.89
CA ASN A 103 -18.97 6.55 -1.73
C ASN A 103 -17.50 7.01 -1.80
N TRP A 104 -16.58 6.28 -1.18
CA TRP A 104 -15.16 6.61 -1.22
C TRP A 104 -14.56 6.41 -2.61
N ASP A 105 -15.01 5.39 -3.34
CA ASP A 105 -14.62 5.11 -4.72
C ASP A 105 -15.05 6.27 -5.63
N GLU A 106 -16.31 6.71 -5.56
CA GLU A 106 -16.82 7.88 -6.28
C GLU A 106 -16.02 9.15 -5.93
N LEU A 107 -15.75 9.39 -4.65
CA LEU A 107 -14.95 10.56 -4.24
C LEU A 107 -13.52 10.52 -4.79
N ARG A 108 -12.92 9.34 -4.94
CA ARG A 108 -11.57 9.20 -5.51
C ARG A 108 -11.56 9.38 -7.01
N GLU A 109 -12.54 8.83 -7.71
CA GLU A 109 -12.72 9.03 -9.15
C GLU A 109 -12.93 10.51 -9.47
N ASN A 110 -13.69 11.21 -8.62
CA ASN A 110 -13.91 12.65 -8.72
C ASN A 110 -12.75 13.52 -8.21
N GLY A 111 -11.70 12.93 -7.62
CA GLY A 111 -10.56 13.67 -7.06
C GLY A 111 -10.87 14.45 -5.76
N CYS A 112 -12.03 14.22 -5.15
CA CYS A 112 -12.51 14.88 -3.93
C CYS A 112 -12.27 14.07 -2.65
N PHE A 113 -11.58 12.93 -2.74
CA PHE A 113 -11.35 12.07 -1.59
C PHE A 113 -10.42 12.70 -0.55
N PRO A 114 -10.82 12.76 0.75
CA PRO A 114 -10.05 13.46 1.78
C PRO A 114 -8.81 12.69 2.25
N GLY A 115 -8.72 11.39 1.97
CA GLY A 115 -7.61 10.55 2.40
C GLY A 115 -6.40 10.67 1.47
N LYS A 116 -5.19 10.72 2.05
CA LYS A 116 -3.94 10.72 1.27
C LYS A 116 -3.61 9.32 0.76
N ILE A 117 -3.64 9.14 -0.57
CA ILE A 117 -3.29 7.92 -1.31
C ILE A 117 -2.03 8.13 -2.14
#